data_AF-A0A2C6KQX9-F1
#
_entry.id   AF-A0A2C6KQX9-F1
#
_cell.length_a   1.000
_cell.length_b   1.000
_cell.length_c   1.000
_cell.angle_alpha   90.00
_cell.angle_beta   90.00
_cell.angle_gamma   90.00
#
_symmetry.space_group_name_H-M   'P 1'
#
loop_
_entity.id
_entity.type
_entity.pdbx_description
1 polymer ?
#
loop_
_entity_poly.entity_id
_entity_poly.type
_entity_poly.pdbx_seq_one_letter_code
_entity_poly.pdbx_strand_id
1 'polypeptide(L)'
;MADTVGRDPLSAFGGVTVNLVQEIAREAGAMVRSHFFEREKIVDTKDSPADLVTEIDKEVENKLKERISAAFPEHRFLCEESCALDERLTDAPTWVIDPIDGTTNFVHTLPFTCVSIAFVVKKETLLGVVYAPILDEMFTAEKGKGAFLNGQRISTSGREDPSCSVICCGFSVGTIRK
;
A
#
# COMPACT_ATOMS: atom_id res chain seq x y z
N MET A 1 -6.58 40.02 -1.36
CA MET A 1 -6.23 38.69 -0.82
C MET A 1 -7.37 37.77 -1.22
N ALA A 2 -7.18 36.95 -2.24
CA ALA A 2 -8.25 36.17 -2.84
C ALA A 2 -8.47 34.86 -2.08
N ASP A 3 -9.73 34.61 -1.74
CA ASP A 3 -10.26 33.34 -1.23
C ASP A 3 -9.90 32.17 -2.16
N THR A 4 -9.06 31.26 -1.70
CA THR A 4 -8.96 29.91 -2.26
C THR A 4 -9.98 29.01 -1.57
N VAL A 5 -11.25 29.14 -1.98
CA VAL A 5 -12.26 28.11 -1.73
C VAL A 5 -11.76 26.81 -2.38
N GLY A 6 -11.71 25.75 -1.56
CA GLY A 6 -11.02 24.49 -1.83
C GLY A 6 -11.47 23.80 -3.12
N ARG A 7 -10.56 23.74 -4.09
CA ARG A 7 -10.63 22.73 -5.14
C ARG A 7 -10.09 21.42 -4.59
N ASP A 8 -10.83 20.34 -4.82
CA ASP A 8 -10.41 18.98 -4.53
C ASP A 8 -9.03 18.72 -5.18
N PRO A 9 -7.96 18.48 -4.40
CA PRO A 9 -6.62 18.27 -4.94
C PRO A 9 -6.57 17.14 -5.97
N LEU A 10 -7.39 16.09 -5.81
CA LEU A 10 -7.41 14.95 -6.73
C LEU A 10 -8.09 15.25 -8.06
N SER A 11 -9.07 16.17 -8.07
CA SER A 11 -9.79 16.56 -9.30
C SER A 11 -8.87 17.13 -10.38
N ALA A 12 -7.69 17.62 -9.99
CA ALA A 12 -6.68 18.15 -10.89
C ALA A 12 -5.79 17.07 -11.55
N PHE A 13 -5.84 15.81 -11.09
CA PHE A 13 -4.93 14.73 -11.52
C PHE A 13 -5.64 13.61 -12.27
N GLY A 14 -6.51 13.96 -13.20
CA GLY A 14 -7.01 13.02 -14.20
C GLY A 14 -8.06 12.02 -13.71
N GLY A 15 -8.74 12.29 -12.59
CA GLY A 15 -9.84 11.43 -12.12
C GLY A 15 -9.42 10.28 -11.22
N VAL A 16 -8.24 10.35 -10.60
CA VAL A 16 -7.90 9.47 -9.47
C VAL A 16 -8.91 9.69 -8.34
N THR A 17 -9.62 8.63 -7.94
CA THR A 17 -10.60 8.66 -6.85
C THR A 17 -10.35 7.51 -5.88
N VAL A 18 -10.78 7.67 -4.62
CA VAL A 18 -10.72 6.60 -3.61
C VAL A 18 -11.42 5.33 -4.11
N ASN A 19 -12.59 5.46 -4.73
CA ASN A 19 -13.34 4.31 -5.24
C ASN A 19 -12.56 3.51 -6.28
N LEU A 20 -11.94 4.20 -7.25
CA LEU A 20 -11.10 3.54 -8.26
C LEU A 20 -9.93 2.79 -7.60
N VAL A 21 -9.25 3.41 -6.64
CA VAL A 21 -8.11 2.78 -5.98
C VAL A 21 -8.56 1.60 -5.09
N GLN A 22 -9.74 1.68 -4.47
CA GLN A 22 -10.34 0.54 -3.76
C GLN A 22 -10.68 -0.63 -4.69
N GLU A 23 -11.19 -0.37 -5.90
CA GLU A 23 -11.44 -1.40 -6.91
C GLU A 23 -10.14 -2.10 -7.31
N ILE A 24 -9.10 -1.31 -7.63
CA ILE A 24 -7.77 -1.83 -7.98
C ILE A 24 -7.18 -2.66 -6.82
N ALA A 25 -7.28 -2.17 -5.58
CA ALA A 25 -6.83 -2.90 -4.41
C ALA A 25 -7.59 -4.22 -4.19
N ARG A 26 -8.90 -4.27 -4.48
CA ARG A 26 -9.69 -5.51 -4.41
C ARG A 26 -9.31 -6.50 -5.50
N GLU A 27 -9.03 -6.03 -6.72
CA GLU A 27 -8.55 -6.88 -7.81
C GLU A 27 -7.23 -7.57 -7.41
N ALA A 28 -6.27 -6.80 -6.90
CA ALA A 28 -5.01 -7.33 -6.37
C ALA A 28 -5.21 -8.24 -5.15
N GLY A 29 -6.03 -7.83 -4.19
CA GLY A 29 -6.32 -8.62 -2.99
C GLY A 29 -7.02 -9.94 -3.29
N ALA A 30 -7.83 -10.02 -4.36
CA ALA A 30 -8.41 -11.28 -4.82
C ALA A 30 -7.34 -12.29 -5.27
N MET A 31 -6.27 -11.81 -5.92
CA MET A 31 -5.11 -12.62 -6.30
C MET A 31 -4.32 -13.06 -5.07
N VAL A 32 -4.02 -12.15 -4.13
CA VAL A 32 -3.37 -12.52 -2.86
C VAL A 32 -4.18 -13.60 -2.13
N ARG A 33 -5.51 -13.46 -2.08
CA ARG A 33 -6.40 -14.43 -1.43
C ARG A 33 -6.43 -15.78 -2.15
N SER A 34 -6.33 -15.83 -3.49
CA SER A 34 -6.33 -17.12 -4.21
C SER A 34 -5.09 -17.95 -3.90
N HIS A 35 -3.95 -17.29 -3.68
CA HIS A 35 -2.69 -17.95 -3.35
C HIS A 35 -2.46 -18.17 -1.85
N PHE A 36 -3.29 -17.58 -0.97
CA PHE A 36 -3.05 -17.56 0.48
C PHE A 36 -2.90 -18.95 1.10
N PHE A 37 -3.78 -19.90 0.75
CA PHE A 37 -3.76 -21.27 1.29
C PHE A 37 -2.94 -22.27 0.46
N GLU A 38 -2.23 -21.81 -0.57
CA GLU A 38 -1.35 -22.69 -1.33
C GLU A 38 -0.22 -23.21 -0.45
N ARG A 39 -0.02 -24.53 -0.49
CA ARG A 39 0.96 -25.24 0.36
C ARG A 39 2.39 -24.95 -0.05
N GLU A 40 2.61 -24.73 -1.34
CA GLU A 40 3.91 -24.42 -1.93
C GLU A 40 3.82 -23.01 -2.51
N LYS A 41 4.68 -22.12 -2.03
CA LYS A 41 4.93 -20.78 -2.58
C LYS A 41 6.42 -20.72 -2.87
N ILE A 42 6.83 -20.18 -4.01
CA ILE A 42 8.25 -20.05 -4.34
C ILE A 42 8.81 -18.86 -3.59
N VAL A 43 9.41 -19.13 -2.43
CA VAL A 43 10.03 -18.11 -1.59
C VAL A 43 11.48 -17.89 -2.01
N ASP A 44 11.83 -16.62 -2.18
CA ASP A 44 13.19 -16.12 -2.36
C ASP A 44 13.51 -15.09 -1.25
N THR A 45 14.74 -14.62 -1.20
CA THR A 45 15.20 -13.64 -0.20
C THR A 45 15.79 -12.41 -0.87
N LYS A 46 15.50 -11.21 -0.35
CA LYS A 46 16.07 -9.94 -0.80
C LYS A 46 17.41 -9.68 -0.10
N ASP A 47 17.50 -8.64 0.75
CA ASP A 47 18.76 -8.19 1.35
C ASP A 47 19.23 -9.04 2.53
N SER A 48 18.35 -9.88 3.07
CA SER A 48 18.64 -10.77 4.20
C SER A 48 17.81 -12.06 4.17
N PRO A 49 18.22 -13.12 4.89
CA PRO A 49 17.44 -14.36 4.98
C PRO A 49 16.05 -14.20 5.61
N ALA A 50 15.81 -13.10 6.35
CA ALA A 50 14.53 -12.78 6.96
C ALA A 50 13.66 -11.87 6.08
N ASP A 51 14.22 -11.38 4.96
CA ASP A 51 13.56 -10.48 4.02
C ASP A 51 13.04 -11.30 2.84
N LEU A 52 11.83 -11.85 3.02
CA LEU A 52 11.23 -12.81 2.11
C LEU A 52 10.48 -12.11 0.98
N VAL A 53 10.55 -12.68 -0.21
CA VAL A 53 9.73 -12.31 -1.38
C VAL A 53 9.20 -13.58 -2.03
N THR A 54 7.99 -13.54 -2.58
CA THR A 54 7.45 -14.63 -3.38
C THR A 54 7.29 -14.23 -4.85
N GLU A 55 7.07 -15.21 -5.71
CA GLU A 55 6.61 -14.98 -7.08
C GLU A 55 5.29 -14.18 -7.12
N ILE A 56 4.44 -14.35 -6.11
CA ILE A 56 3.13 -13.69 -6.02
C ILE A 56 3.27 -12.19 -5.77
N ASP A 57 4.25 -11.74 -4.98
CA ASP A 57 4.53 -10.31 -4.77
C ASP A 57 4.78 -9.62 -6.13
N LYS A 58 5.60 -10.24 -6.98
CA LYS A 58 5.94 -9.74 -8.33
C LYS A 58 4.75 -9.77 -9.28
N GLU A 59 3.94 -10.83 -9.23
CA GLU A 59 2.72 -10.94 -10.05
C GLU A 59 1.69 -9.88 -9.70
N VAL A 60 1.44 -9.66 -8.40
CA VAL A 60 0.53 -8.63 -7.90
C VAL A 60 1.03 -7.24 -8.29
N GLU A 61 2.32 -6.95 -8.13
CA GLU A 61 2.90 -5.66 -8.52
C GLU A 61 2.73 -5.39 -10.02
N ASN A 62 3.06 -6.38 -10.87
CA ASN A 62 2.90 -6.25 -12.31
C ASN A 62 1.44 -6.00 -12.69
N LYS A 63 0.50 -6.69 -12.02
CA LYS A 63 -0.93 -6.50 -12.27
C LYS A 63 -1.40 -5.11 -11.89
N LEU A 64 -0.96 -4.60 -10.74
CA LEU A 64 -1.24 -3.23 -10.29
C LEU A 64 -0.68 -2.20 -11.29
N LYS A 65 0.58 -2.36 -11.71
CA LYS A 65 1.22 -1.46 -12.69
C LYS A 65 0.50 -1.48 -14.03
N GLU A 66 0.12 -2.65 -14.55
CA GLU A 66 -0.66 -2.79 -15.79
C GLU A 66 -2.01 -2.05 -15.66
N ARG A 67 -2.76 -2.36 -14.60
CA ARG A 67 -4.10 -1.82 -14.36
C ARG A 67 -4.12 -0.31 -14.19
N ILE A 68 -3.11 0.24 -13.51
CA ILE A 68 -2.96 1.67 -13.29
C ILE A 68 -2.46 2.37 -14.57
N SER A 69 -1.47 1.82 -15.25
CA SER A 69 -0.91 2.41 -16.49
C SER A 69 -1.95 2.49 -17.61
N ALA A 70 -2.89 1.53 -17.66
CA ALA A 70 -4.01 1.56 -18.60
C ALA A 70 -4.93 2.80 -18.40
N ALA A 71 -5.08 3.25 -17.14
CA ALA A 71 -5.88 4.44 -16.82
C ALA A 71 -5.04 5.73 -16.81
N PHE A 72 -3.76 5.63 -16.46
CA PHE A 72 -2.86 6.76 -16.22
C PHE A 72 -1.46 6.52 -16.82
N PRO A 73 -1.33 6.54 -18.16
CA PRO A 73 -0.10 6.12 -18.85
C PRO A 73 1.11 7.02 -18.54
N GLU A 74 0.89 8.27 -18.15
CA GLU A 74 1.94 9.24 -17.83
C GLU A 74 2.35 9.25 -16.34
N HIS A 75 1.66 8.47 -15.50
CA HIS A 75 1.99 8.42 -14.07
C HIS A 75 3.20 7.53 -13.83
N ARG A 76 3.99 7.89 -12.81
CA ARG A 76 5.16 7.13 -12.39
C ARG A 76 4.80 6.10 -11.32
N PHE A 77 5.73 5.19 -11.07
CA PHE A 77 5.61 4.15 -10.06
C PHE A 77 6.85 4.15 -9.17
N LEU A 78 6.65 3.85 -7.89
CA LEU A 78 7.68 3.49 -6.94
C LEU A 78 7.14 2.27 -6.19
N CYS A 79 7.57 1.09 -6.60
CA CYS A 79 7.04 -0.17 -6.08
C CYS A 79 8.13 -0.99 -5.41
N GLU A 80 7.81 -1.67 -4.31
CA GLU A 80 8.80 -2.39 -3.51
C GLU A 80 9.67 -3.37 -4.33
N GLU A 81 9.09 -4.14 -5.24
CA GLU A 81 9.82 -5.22 -5.93
C GLU A 81 10.59 -4.77 -7.17
N SER A 82 10.22 -3.62 -7.75
CA SER A 82 10.86 -3.08 -8.96
C SER A 82 11.59 -1.75 -8.78
N CYS A 83 11.55 -1.15 -7.59
CA CYS A 83 12.22 0.13 -7.32
C CYS A 83 13.74 -0.03 -7.42
N ALA A 84 14.37 0.81 -8.24
CA ALA A 84 15.82 0.90 -8.30
C ALA A 84 16.38 1.65 -7.08
N LEU A 85 17.60 1.32 -6.63
CA LEU A 85 18.24 1.91 -5.45
C LEU A 85 18.34 3.45 -5.49
N ASP A 86 18.39 4.05 -6.68
CA ASP A 86 18.50 5.48 -6.92
C ASP A 86 17.16 6.14 -7.30
N GLU A 87 16.07 5.38 -7.42
CA GLU A 87 14.77 5.95 -7.74
C GLU A 87 14.25 6.77 -6.55
N ARG A 88 13.79 7.99 -6.84
CA ARG A 88 13.35 8.95 -5.83
C ARG A 88 12.02 9.56 -6.25
N LEU A 89 11.22 9.87 -5.24
CA LEU A 89 10.00 10.63 -5.40
C LEU A 89 10.30 11.99 -6.05
N THR A 90 9.58 12.29 -7.12
CA THR A 90 9.66 13.57 -7.85
C THR A 90 8.39 14.37 -7.66
N ASP A 91 8.26 15.49 -8.36
CA ASP A 91 7.02 16.27 -8.33
C ASP A 91 5.93 15.70 -9.23
N ALA A 92 6.27 14.73 -10.09
CA ALA A 92 5.34 14.05 -10.97
C ALA A 92 4.34 13.18 -10.19
N PRO A 93 3.11 13.00 -10.70
CA PRO A 93 2.18 12.01 -10.18
C PRO A 93 2.81 10.61 -10.11
N THR A 94 2.87 10.06 -8.90
CA THR A 94 3.57 8.80 -8.62
C THR A 94 2.69 7.91 -7.76
N TRP A 95 2.57 6.65 -8.16
CA TRP A 95 1.96 5.60 -7.38
C TRP A 95 3.04 4.92 -6.53
N VAL A 96 2.85 4.93 -5.22
CA VAL A 96 3.73 4.21 -4.28
C VAL A 96 3.01 2.94 -3.87
N ILE A 97 3.61 1.79 -4.15
CA ILE A 97 2.92 0.50 -4.05
C ILE A 97 3.79 -0.50 -3.28
N ASP A 98 3.15 -1.17 -2.33
CA ASP A 98 3.65 -2.41 -1.75
C ASP A 98 2.60 -3.49 -2.10
N PRO A 99 2.95 -4.46 -2.95
CA PRO A 99 2.00 -5.45 -3.45
C PRO A 99 1.52 -6.41 -2.35
N ILE A 100 2.37 -6.74 -1.37
CA ILE A 100 2.10 -7.67 -0.28
C ILE A 100 2.89 -7.22 0.96
N ASP A 101 2.34 -6.27 1.71
CA ASP A 101 2.89 -5.88 3.01
C ASP A 101 2.69 -7.06 3.98
N GLY A 102 3.79 -7.51 4.57
CA GLY A 102 3.82 -8.71 5.39
C GLY A 102 3.98 -10.00 4.59
N THR A 103 4.88 -10.05 3.60
CA THR A 103 5.22 -11.27 2.85
C THR A 103 5.58 -12.46 3.76
N THR A 104 6.26 -12.22 4.89
CA THR A 104 6.51 -13.28 5.89
C THR A 104 5.20 -13.85 6.46
N ASN A 105 4.23 -12.99 6.77
CA ASN A 105 2.91 -13.43 7.22
C ASN A 105 2.19 -14.23 6.13
N PHE A 106 2.27 -13.76 4.88
CA PHE A 106 1.69 -14.42 3.72
C PHE A 106 2.25 -15.84 3.50
N VAL A 107 3.58 -15.98 3.52
CA VAL A 107 4.27 -17.27 3.43
C VAL A 107 3.80 -18.23 4.53
N HIS A 108 3.63 -17.73 5.75
CA HIS A 108 3.20 -18.52 6.90
C HIS A 108 1.69 -18.61 7.11
N THR A 109 0.87 -18.13 6.16
CA THR A 109 -0.61 -18.16 6.26
C THR A 109 -1.16 -17.44 7.51
N LEU A 110 -0.47 -16.39 7.95
CA LEU A 110 -0.97 -15.47 8.97
C LEU A 110 -1.82 -14.39 8.28
N PRO A 111 -3.03 -14.07 8.79
CA PRO A 111 -4.00 -13.25 8.07
C PRO A 111 -3.66 -11.74 8.02
N PHE A 112 -2.51 -11.34 8.55
CA PHE A 112 -2.05 -9.95 8.64
C PHE A 112 -1.15 -9.63 7.44
N THR A 113 -1.75 -9.62 6.25
CA THR A 113 -1.11 -9.29 4.98
C THR A 113 -1.97 -8.28 4.25
N CYS A 114 -1.36 -7.26 3.64
CA CYS A 114 -2.07 -6.16 2.99
C CYS A 114 -1.56 -5.88 1.58
N VAL A 115 -2.42 -5.32 0.73
CA VAL A 115 -2.02 -4.58 -0.47
C VAL A 115 -2.05 -3.09 -0.12
N SER A 116 -0.95 -2.38 -0.30
CA SER A 116 -0.84 -0.94 0.03
C SER A 116 -0.58 -0.11 -1.22
N ILE A 117 -1.43 0.91 -1.44
CA ILE A 117 -1.38 1.79 -2.60
C ILE A 117 -1.55 3.24 -2.15
N ALA A 118 -0.58 4.08 -2.45
CA ALA A 118 -0.66 5.52 -2.24
C ALA A 118 -0.47 6.29 -3.54
N PHE A 119 -1.17 7.41 -3.66
CA PHE A 119 -1.02 8.35 -4.77
C PHE A 119 -0.39 9.65 -4.27
N VAL A 120 0.74 10.00 -4.87
CA VAL A 120 1.63 11.06 -4.42
C VAL A 120 1.90 12.04 -5.55
N VAL A 121 1.78 13.34 -5.27
CA VAL A 121 2.04 14.40 -6.25
C VAL A 121 2.78 15.54 -5.55
N LYS A 122 3.80 16.13 -6.20
CA LYS A 122 4.64 17.17 -5.56
C LYS A 122 5.17 16.73 -4.19
N LYS A 123 5.51 15.44 -4.11
CA LYS A 123 5.98 14.75 -2.90
C LYS A 123 5.00 14.77 -1.72
N GLU A 124 3.72 15.05 -2.00
CA GLU A 124 2.65 15.04 -1.01
C GLU A 124 1.68 13.89 -1.28
N THR A 125 1.41 13.08 -0.26
CA THR A 125 0.44 11.99 -0.36
C THR A 125 -0.97 12.57 -0.37
N LEU A 126 -1.71 12.35 -1.46
CA LEU A 126 -3.06 12.86 -1.63
C LEU A 126 -4.12 11.82 -1.26
N LEU A 127 -3.81 10.54 -1.45
CA LEU A 127 -4.71 9.42 -1.24
C LEU A 127 -3.91 8.17 -0.84
N GLY A 128 -4.46 7.37 0.07
CA GLY A 128 -3.92 6.07 0.44
C GLY A 128 -5.03 5.04 0.61
N VAL A 129 -4.73 3.81 0.18
CA VAL A 129 -5.56 2.63 0.36
C VAL A 129 -4.69 1.49 0.89
N VAL A 130 -5.13 0.87 1.97
CA VAL A 130 -4.53 -0.37 2.50
C VAL A 130 -5.64 -1.39 2.59
N TYR A 131 -5.53 -2.49 1.86
CA TYR A 131 -6.51 -3.57 1.88
C TYR A 131 -5.91 -4.82 2.47
N ALA A 132 -6.48 -5.33 3.57
CA ALA A 132 -6.14 -6.63 4.13
C ALA A 132 -7.12 -7.69 3.58
N PRO A 133 -6.79 -8.39 2.48
CA PRO A 133 -7.75 -9.24 1.75
C PRO A 133 -8.26 -10.45 2.53
N ILE A 134 -7.50 -10.93 3.52
CA ILE A 134 -7.89 -12.08 4.33
C ILE A 134 -8.87 -11.68 5.44
N LEU A 135 -8.72 -10.47 5.98
CA LEU A 135 -9.62 -9.89 6.98
C LEU A 135 -10.81 -9.15 6.36
N ASP A 136 -10.76 -8.91 5.05
CA ASP A 136 -11.68 -8.05 4.30
C ASP A 136 -11.81 -6.63 4.92
N GLU A 137 -10.66 -6.07 5.30
CA GLU A 137 -10.54 -4.73 5.87
C GLU A 137 -9.94 -3.78 4.85
N MET A 138 -10.74 -2.80 4.41
CA MET A 138 -10.37 -1.77 3.46
C MET A 138 -10.21 -0.44 4.19
N PHE A 139 -8.95 -0.05 4.43
CA PHE A 139 -8.59 1.25 4.96
C PHE A 139 -8.38 2.23 3.82
N THR A 140 -8.99 3.40 3.90
CA THR A 140 -8.83 4.46 2.92
C THR A 140 -8.63 5.80 3.60
N ALA A 141 -7.85 6.68 2.98
CA ALA A 141 -7.72 8.05 3.38
C ALA A 141 -7.53 8.95 2.17
N GLU A 142 -8.12 10.13 2.22
CA GLU A 142 -7.89 11.18 1.24
C GLU A 142 -7.61 12.48 1.98
N LYS A 143 -6.62 13.23 1.47
CA LYS A 143 -6.18 14.49 2.07
C LYS A 143 -7.36 15.44 2.23
N GLY A 144 -7.64 15.82 3.48
CA GLY A 144 -8.74 16.73 3.84
C GLY A 144 -10.12 16.07 3.96
N LYS A 145 -10.29 14.77 3.65
CA LYS A 145 -11.57 14.06 3.78
C LYS A 145 -11.61 13.07 4.96
N GLY A 146 -10.45 12.79 5.56
CA GLY A 146 -10.26 11.91 6.71
C GLY A 146 -10.00 10.46 6.31
N ALA A 147 -10.03 9.56 7.30
CA ALA A 147 -9.75 8.13 7.12
C ALA A 147 -10.98 7.27 7.41
N PHE A 148 -11.07 6.12 6.75
CA PHE A 148 -12.19 5.19 6.83
C PHE A 148 -11.71 3.75 6.86
N LEU A 149 -12.44 2.89 7.56
CA LEU A 149 -12.33 1.43 7.53
C LEU A 149 -13.68 0.89 7.05
N ASN A 150 -13.69 0.19 5.92
CA ASN A 150 -14.92 -0.37 5.33
C ASN A 150 -16.04 0.67 5.19
N GLY A 151 -15.67 1.90 4.81
CA GLY A 151 -16.58 3.04 4.65
C GLY A 151 -17.00 3.73 5.95
N GLN A 152 -16.66 3.19 7.11
CA GLN A 152 -16.90 3.82 8.41
C GLN A 152 -15.73 4.74 8.76
N ARG A 153 -16.01 6.00 9.15
CA ARG A 153 -14.96 6.95 9.52
C ARG A 153 -14.23 6.48 10.77
N ILE A 154 -12.91 6.53 10.75
CA ILE A 154 -12.03 6.17 11.88
C ILE A 154 -11.20 7.37 12.35
N SER A 155 -10.69 7.26 13.57
CA SER A 155 -9.84 8.25 14.22
C SER A 155 -8.88 7.57 15.20
N THR A 156 -7.78 8.22 15.54
CA THR A 156 -6.86 7.73 16.57
C THR A 156 -7.53 7.75 17.95
N SER A 157 -6.96 7.01 18.91
CA SER A 157 -7.54 6.85 20.24
C SER A 157 -7.51 8.12 21.11
N GLY A 158 -6.72 9.14 20.73
CA GLY A 158 -6.51 10.36 21.53
C GLY A 158 -5.78 10.12 22.85
N ARG A 159 -5.21 8.94 23.10
CA ARG A 159 -4.48 8.65 24.35
C ARG A 159 -3.13 9.37 24.36
N GLU A 160 -2.89 10.14 25.41
CA GLU A 160 -1.65 10.90 25.60
C GLU A 160 -0.70 10.22 26.60
N ASP A 161 -1.21 9.41 27.53
CA ASP A 161 -0.41 8.69 28.53
C ASP A 161 0.02 7.31 28.01
N PRO A 162 1.33 7.07 27.78
CA PRO A 162 1.84 5.79 27.30
C PRO A 162 1.58 4.63 28.27
N SER A 163 1.48 4.89 29.57
CA SER A 163 1.21 3.85 30.58
C SER A 163 -0.17 3.20 30.39
N CYS A 164 -1.08 3.93 29.73
CA CYS A 164 -2.40 3.48 29.36
C CYS A 164 -2.47 3.12 27.87
N SER A 165 -1.38 2.83 27.17
CA SER A 165 -1.39 2.56 25.72
C SER A 165 -1.16 1.07 25.39
N VAL A 166 -1.59 0.66 24.20
CA VAL A 166 -1.13 -0.59 23.56
C VAL A 166 -0.25 -0.18 22.41
N ILE A 167 0.98 -0.71 22.36
CA ILE A 167 1.99 -0.36 21.36
C ILE A 167 2.15 -1.51 20.37
N CYS A 168 2.00 -1.22 19.09
CA CYS A 168 2.38 -2.12 18.01
C CYS A 168 3.82 -1.81 17.57
N CYS A 169 4.65 -2.84 17.42
CA CYS A 169 6.03 -2.69 16.94
C CYS A 169 6.41 -3.89 16.07
N GLY A 170 7.19 -3.63 15.02
CA GLY A 170 7.79 -4.66 14.17
C GLY A 170 9.25 -4.86 14.53
N PHE A 171 9.70 -6.11 14.60
CA PHE A 171 11.10 -6.47 14.80
C PHE A 171 11.60 -7.22 13.56
N SER A 172 12.76 -6.80 13.05
CA SER A 172 13.47 -7.58 12.03
C SER A 172 14.66 -8.26 12.67
N VAL A 173 14.87 -9.54 12.37
CA VAL A 173 16.06 -10.28 12.81
C VAL A 173 17.18 -9.97 11.83
N GLY A 174 17.71 -8.74 11.91
CA GLY A 174 18.88 -8.36 11.12
C GLY A 174 20.10 -9.12 11.62
N THR A 175 20.62 -10.07 10.82
CA THR A 175 21.99 -10.55 11.01
C THR A 175 22.92 -9.33 10.90
N ILE A 176 23.60 -8.99 11.98
CA ILE A 176 24.70 -8.02 11.95
C ILE A 176 25.67 -8.51 10.86
N ARG A 177 25.79 -7.78 9.75
CA ARG A 177 26.85 -8.02 8.77
C ARG A 177 28.17 -7.86 9.54
N LYS A 178 28.91 -8.96 9.70
CA LYS A 178 30.31 -8.92 10.16
C LYS A 178 31.17 -8.24 9.11
#